data_AF-A0A1X1NLR8-F1
#
_entry.id   AF-A0A1X1NLR8-F1
#
_cell.length_a   1.000
_cell.length_b   1.000
_cell.length_c   1.000
_cell.angle_alpha   90.00
_cell.angle_beta   90.00
_cell.angle_gamma   90.00
#
_symmetry.space_group_name_H-M   'P 1'
#
loop_
_entity.id
_entity.type
_entity.pdbx_description
1 polymer ?
#
loop_
_entity_poly.entity_id
_entity_poly.type
_entity_poly.pdbx_seq_one_letter_code
_entity_poly.pdbx_strand_id
1 'polypeptide(L)' 'MQFTATPDGGEIAVMDAREALVLEGALSLYVLKHPDSNVAIDALRAASTANEAREARMEEAAERASA' A
#
# COMPACT_ATOMS: atom_id res chain seq x y z
N MET A 1 13.23 6.61 8.76
CA MET A 1 12.27 5.48 8.79
C MET A 1 12.20 4.86 10.19
N GLN A 2 10.99 4.63 10.70
CA GLN A 2 10.69 3.95 11.95
C GLN A 2 9.60 2.90 11.71
N PHE A 3 9.73 1.72 12.29
CA PHE A 3 8.72 0.66 12.19
C PHE A 3 7.91 0.59 13.47
N THR A 4 6.61 0.35 13.35
CA THR A 4 5.69 0.16 14.47
C THR A 4 4.86 -1.09 14.19
N ALA A 5 4.89 -2.06 15.10
CA ALA A 5 4.07 -3.25 15.00
C ALA A 5 2.59 -2.91 15.18
N THR A 6 1.72 -3.52 14.38
CA THR A 6 0.27 -3.40 14.52
C THR A 6 -0.28 -4.51 15.42
N PRO A 7 -1.45 -4.31 16.06
CA PRO A 7 -2.04 -5.29 16.97
C PRO A 7 -2.34 -6.67 16.35
N ASP A 8 -2.47 -6.74 15.03
CA ASP A 8 -2.68 -7.96 14.23
C ASP A 8 -1.37 -8.64 13.79
N GLY A 9 -0.22 -8.17 14.26
CA GLY A 9 1.10 -8.75 13.97
C GLY A 9 1.73 -8.26 12.67
N GLY A 10 1.15 -7.25 12.02
CA GLY A 10 1.77 -6.54 10.90
C GLY A 10 2.77 -5.46 11.36
N GLU A 11 3.34 -4.74 10.39
CA GLU A 11 4.23 -3.61 10.64
C GLU A 11 3.85 -2.40 9.77
N ILE A 12 3.83 -1.22 10.38
CA ILE A 12 3.70 0.06 9.70
C ILE A 12 5.06 0.75 9.70
N ALA A 13 5.54 1.13 8.51
CA ALA A 13 6.71 1.96 8.35
C ALA A 13 6.33 3.44 8.27
N VAL A 14 6.78 4.23 9.23
CA VAL A 14 6.68 5.70 9.23
C VAL A 14 7.97 6.27 8.65
N MET A 15 7.86 7.06 7.59
CA MET A 15 9.01 7.65 6.89
C MET A 15 8.69 9.05 6.36
N ASP A 16 9.73 9.81 5.99
CA ASP A 16 9.56 11.09 5.32
C ASP A 16 8.87 10.88 3.97
N ALA A 17 8.01 11.82 3.56
CA ALA A 17 7.27 11.69 2.31
C ALA A 17 8.18 11.53 1.08
N ARG A 18 9.38 12.15 1.08
CA ARG A 18 10.34 11.99 -0.03
C ARG A 18 10.95 10.60 -0.02
N GLU A 19 11.26 10.05 1.15
CA GLU A 19 11.75 8.67 1.28
C GLU A 19 10.70 7.67 0.77
N ALA A 20 9.41 7.90 1.10
CA ALA A 20 8.31 7.06 0.63
C ALA A 20 8.19 7.06 -0.90
N LEU A 21 8.27 8.24 -1.54
CA LEU A 21 8.20 8.36 -3.00
C LEU A 21 9.38 7.67 -3.70
N VAL A 22 10.58 7.75 -3.12
CA VAL A 22 11.74 7.03 -3.66
C VAL A 22 11.54 5.52 -3.56
N LEU A 23 11.04 5.03 -2.43
CA LEU A 23 10.76 3.61 -2.23
C LEU A 23 9.68 3.10 -3.20
N GLU A 24 8.59 3.86 -3.37
CA GLU A 24 7.52 3.56 -4.32
C GLU A 24 8.04 3.46 -5.76
N GLY A 25 8.86 4.43 -6.17
CA GLY A 25 9.47 4.43 -7.50
C GLY A 25 10.41 3.24 -7.71
N ALA A 26 11.22 2.90 -6.71
CA ALA A 26 12.11 1.75 -6.77
C ALA A 26 11.34 0.43 -6.84
N LEU A 27 10.28 0.29 -6.04
CA LEU A 27 9.42 -0.90 -6.03
C LEU A 27 8.68 -1.06 -7.36
N SER A 28 8.12 0.02 -7.90
CA SER A 28 7.47 0.04 -9.21
C SER A 28 8.43 -0.41 -10.33
N LEU A 29 9.66 0.11 -10.32
CA LEU A 29 10.69 -0.30 -11.28
C LEU A 29 11.08 -1.77 -11.11
N TYR A 30 11.16 -2.26 -9.87
CA TYR A 30 11.48 -3.66 -9.57
C TYR A 30 10.40 -4.60 -10.11
N VAL A 31 9.12 -4.30 -9.84
CA VAL A 31 7.97 -5.05 -10.36
C VAL A 31 8.01 -5.14 -11.88
N LEU A 32 8.27 -4.03 -12.57
CA LEU A 32 8.35 -4.00 -14.04
C LEU A 32 9.50 -4.87 -14.59
N LYS A 33 10.63 -4.95 -13.88
CA LYS A 33 11.79 -5.73 -14.30
C LYS A 33 11.70 -7.22 -13.95
N HIS A 34 10.97 -7.54 -12.88
CA HIS A 34 10.90 -8.88 -12.31
C HIS A 34 9.44 -9.27 -11.97
N PRO A 35 8.54 -9.29 -12.98
CA PRO A 35 7.10 -9.43 -12.75
C PRO A 35 6.72 -10.76 -12.08
N ASP A 36 7.48 -11.82 -12.36
CA ASP A 36 7.21 -13.17 -11.84
C ASP A 36 7.89 -13.44 -10.48
N SER A 37 8.59 -12.46 -9.92
CA SER A 37 9.21 -12.62 -8.60
C SER A 37 8.14 -12.60 -7.50
N ASN A 38 8.33 -13.42 -6.46
CA ASN A 38 7.41 -13.44 -5.31
C ASN A 38 7.26 -12.03 -4.70
N VAL A 39 8.35 -11.25 -4.63
CA VAL A 39 8.33 -9.87 -4.14
C VAL A 39 7.43 -8.98 -5.01
N ALA A 40 7.46 -9.12 -6.34
CA ALA A 40 6.58 -8.35 -7.21
C ALA A 40 5.10 -8.74 -7.04
N ILE A 41 4.83 -10.05 -6.92
CA ILE A 41 3.47 -10.57 -6.69
C ILE A 41 2.93 -10.06 -5.35
N ASP A 42 3.73 -10.12 -4.29
CA ASP A 42 3.34 -9.66 -2.95
C ASP A 42 3.11 -8.14 -2.93
N ALA A 43 3.97 -7.37 -3.61
CA ALA A 43 3.80 -5.93 -3.75
C ALA A 43 2.50 -5.56 -4.47
N LEU A 44 2.19 -6.25 -5.58
CA LEU A 44 0.95 -6.03 -6.34
C LEU A 44 -0.30 -6.42 -5.53
N ARG A 45 -0.24 -7.52 -4.78
CA ARG A 45 -1.32 -7.93 -3.87
C ARG A 45 -1.56 -6.90 -2.77
N ALA A 46 -0.49 -6.45 -2.11
CA ALA A 46 -0.59 -5.42 -1.08
C ALA A 46 -1.20 -4.12 -1.62
N ALA A 47 -0.78 -3.70 -2.82
CA ALA A 47 -1.35 -2.53 -3.50
C ALA A 47 -2.85 -2.72 -3.85
N SER A 48 -3.24 -3.90 -4.34
CA SER A 48 -4.64 -4.23 -4.63
C SER A 48 -5.51 -4.16 -3.37
N THR A 49 -5.10 -4.82 -2.29
CA THR A 49 -5.83 -4.80 -1.01
C THR A 49 -5.95 -3.39 -0.45
N ALA A 50 -4.88 -2.58 -0.54
CA ALA A 50 -4.92 -1.19 -0.12
C ALA A 50 -5.91 -0.36 -0.95
N ASN A 51 -5.99 -0.61 -2.27
CA ASN A 51 -6.92 0.08 -3.15
C ASN A 51 -8.38 -0.33 -2.91
N GLU A 52 -8.65 -1.62 -2.73
CA GLU A 52 -9.98 -2.14 -2.36
C GLU A 52 -10.47 -1.52 -1.03
N ALA A 53 -9.60 -1.48 -0.01
CA ALA A 53 -9.93 -0.85 1.26
C ALA A 53 -10.17 0.68 1.11
N ARG A 54 -9.47 1.34 0.18
CA ARG A 54 -9.70 2.76 -0.13
C ARG A 54 -11.04 2.97 -0.82
N GLU A 55 -11.41 2.11 -1.76
CA GLU A 55 -12.68 2.17 -2.48
C GLU A 55 -13.85 1.95 -1.52
N ALA A 56 -13.78 0.94 -0.65
CA ALA A 56 -14.81 0.70 0.37
C ALA A 56 -15.04 1.93 1.27
N ARG A 57 -13.97 2.57 1.75
CA ARG A 57 -14.08 3.80 2.55
C ARG A 57 -14.68 4.98 1.77
N MET A 58 -14.43 5.06 0.47
CA MET A 58 -15.00 6.10 -0.40
C MET A 58 -16.49 5.87 -0.63
N GLU A 59 -16.91 4.62 -0.85
CA GLU A 59 -18.31 4.22 -0.99
C GLU A 59 -19.10 4.54 0.28
N GLU A 60 -18.61 4.11 1.44
CA GLU A 60 -19.22 4.43 2.75
C GLU A 60 -19.34 5.95 3.00
N ALA A 61 -18.35 6.72 2.55
CA ALA A 61 -18.38 8.18 2.67
C ALA A 61 -19.41 8.81 1.72
N ALA A 62 -19.55 8.29 0.51
CA ALA A 62 -20.54 8.73 -0.47
C ALA A 62 -21.98 8.42 -0.01
N GLU A 63 -22.21 7.22 0.55
CA GLU A 63 -23.49 6.83 1.15
C GLU A 63 -23.88 7.76 2.30
N ARG A 64 -22.95 8.05 3.22
CA ARG A 64 -23.18 9.00 4.33
C ARG A 64 -23.45 10.43 3.87
N ALA A 65 -22.88 10.86 2.75
CA ALA A 65 -23.12 12.20 2.20
C ALA A 65 -24.45 12.31 1.43
N SER A 66 -25.05 11.17 1.07
CA SER A 66 -26.29 11.10 0.29
C SER A 66 -27.54 10.79 1.14
N ALA A 67 -27.36 10.53 2.44
CA ALA A 67 -28.40 10.28 3.44
C ALA A 67 -28.68 11.54 4.28
#